data_AF-A0A662VWS2-F1
#
_entry.id   AF-A0A662VWS2-F1
#
_cell.length_a   1.000
_cell.length_b   1.000
_cell.length_c   1.000
_cell.angle_alpha   90.00
_cell.angle_beta   90.00
_cell.angle_gamma   90.00
#
_symmetry.space_group_name_H-M   'P 1'
#
loop_
_entity.id
_entity.type
_entity.pdbx_description
1 polymer ?
#
loop_
_entity_poly.entity_id
_entity_poly.type
_entity_poly.pdbx_seq_one_letter_code
_entity_poly.pdbx_strand_id
1 'polypeptide(L)' 'MKVVAVIGAKDAGKTTLIERLIPRLKKHGKVGCVKHAERLDFPAFVPSGDAAFRLKDTERMFSAGADVVLGVSEDFTMKI' A
#
# COMPACT_ATOMS: atom_id res chain seq x y z
N MET A 1 -0.74 17.86 -10.88
CA MET A 1 -0.76 16.60 -10.07
C MET A 1 -2.13 16.48 -9.43
N LYS A 2 -2.74 15.28 -9.42
CA LYS A 2 -4.04 15.02 -8.77
C LYS A 2 -3.80 14.05 -7.61
N VAL A 3 -4.39 14.33 -6.45
CA VAL A 3 -4.27 13.50 -5.24
C VAL A 3 -5.68 13.15 -4.77
N VAL A 4 -5.90 11.87 -4.47
CA VAL A 4 -7.19 11.35 -3.99
C VAL A 4 -6.91 10.46 -2.78
N ALA A 5 -7.57 10.75 -1.66
CA ALA A 5 -7.50 9.93 -0.45
C ALA A 5 -8.66 8.92 -0.43
N VAL A 6 -8.35 7.65 -0.17
CA VAL A 6 -9.34 6.60 0.05
C VAL A 6 -9.33 6.25 1.54
N ILE A 7 -10.32 6.74 2.27
CA ILE A 7 -10.47 6.57 3.73
C ILE A 7 -11.68 5.71 4.06
N GLY A 8 -11.70 5.14 5.26
CA GLY A 8 -12.80 4.29 5.73
C GLY A 8 -12.34 3.26 6.76
N ALA A 9 -13.30 2.58 7.40
CA ALA A 9 -13.04 1.57 8.42
C ALA A 9 -12.15 0.43 7.92
N LYS A 10 -11.50 -0.28 8.86
CA LYS A 10 -10.80 -1.54 8.55
C LYS A 10 -11.77 -2.50 7.85
N ASP A 11 -11.27 -3.22 6.84
CA ASP A 11 -12.04 -4.16 6.02
C ASP A 11 -13.23 -3.58 5.23
N ALA A 12 -13.32 -2.25 5.08
CA ALA A 12 -14.30 -1.58 4.21
C ALA A 12 -14.02 -1.74 2.69
N GLY A 13 -13.11 -2.63 2.28
CA GLY A 13 -12.78 -2.87 0.87
C GLY A 13 -11.86 -1.81 0.22
N LYS A 14 -11.24 -0.92 1.00
CA LYS A 14 -10.35 0.15 0.49
C LYS A 14 -9.27 -0.35 -0.47
N THR A 15 -8.49 -1.35 -0.05
CA THR A 15 -7.40 -1.88 -0.89
C THR A 15 -7.95 -2.50 -2.17
N THR A 16 -9.08 -3.22 -2.09
CA THR A 16 -9.73 -3.82 -3.26
C THR A 16 -10.23 -2.77 -4.26
N LEU A 17 -10.74 -1.64 -3.78
CA LEU A 17 -11.08 -0.51 -4.64
C LEU A 17 -9.83 0.05 -5.33
N ILE A 18 -8.75 0.26 -4.56
CA ILE A 18 -7.49 0.82 -5.07
C ILE A 18 -6.88 -0.10 -6.14
N GLU A 19 -6.82 -1.41 -5.91
CA GLU A 19 -6.34 -2.40 -6.90
C GLU A 19 -7.09 -2.32 -8.23
N ARG A 20 -8.40 -2.09 -8.19
CA ARG A 20 -9.20 -1.95 -9.41
C ARG A 20 -9.01 -0.57 -10.06
N LEU A 21 -8.72 0.45 -9.28
CA LEU A 21 -8.56 1.82 -9.75
C LEU A 21 -7.21 2.03 -10.45
N ILE A 22 -6.12 1.50 -9.89
CA ILE A 22 -4.75 1.64 -10.43
C ILE A 22 -4.67 1.32 -11.94
N PRO A 23 -5.06 0.14 -12.44
CA PRO A 23 -4.94 -0.19 -13.86
C PRO A 23 -5.82 0.68 -14.76
N ARG A 24 -6.90 1.28 -14.23
CA ARG A 24 -7.74 2.24 -14.97
C ARG A 24 -7.05 3.60 -15.06
N LEU A 25 -6.50 4.10 -13.95
CA LEU A 25 -5.75 5.36 -13.91
C LEU A 25 -4.45 5.28 -14.71
N LYS A 26 -3.79 4.11 -14.74
CA LYS A 26 -2.57 3.87 -15.54
C LYS A 26 -2.77 4.10 -17.04
N LYS A 27 -3.99 3.97 -17.55
CA LYS A 27 -4.32 4.33 -18.95
C LYS A 27 -4.20 5.82 -19.25
N HIS A 28 -4.16 6.65 -18.19
CA HIS A 28 -4.11 8.11 -18.28
C HIS A 28 -2.78 8.70 -17.80
N GLY A 29 -1.85 7.88 -17.31
CA GLY A 29 -0.53 8.33 -16.87
C GLY A 29 0.06 7.52 -15.71
N LYS A 30 1.12 8.06 -15.09
CA LYS A 30 1.77 7.42 -13.95
C LYS A 30 0.90 7.49 -12.69
N VAL A 31 0.93 6.43 -11.89
CA VAL A 31 0.15 6.29 -10.64
C VAL A 31 1.12 5.96 -9.51
N GLY A 32 1.20 6.84 -8.53
CA GLY A 32 1.87 6.56 -7.25
C GLY A 32 0.84 6.26 -6.16
N CYS A 33 1.20 5.40 -5.22
CA CYS A 33 0.37 5.10 -4.05
C CYS A 33 1.13 5.39 -2.76
N VAL A 34 0.43 5.97 -1.78
CA VAL A 34 0.93 6.13 -0.41
C VAL A 34 -0.07 5.47 0.52
N LYS A 35 0.40 4.51 1.31
CA LYS A 35 -0.40 3.81 2.30
C LYS A 35 0.09 4.19 3.69
N HIS A 36 -0.78 4.84 4.46
CA HIS A 36 -0.58 4.96 5.90
C HIS A 36 -0.94 3.65 6.62
N ALA A 37 -0.10 3.23 7.57
CA ALA A 37 -0.34 2.12 8.46
C ALA A 37 0.01 2.53 9.90
N GLU A 38 -0.83 2.13 10.86
CA GLU A 38 -0.58 2.36 12.29
C GLU A 38 0.75 1.73 12.75
N ARG A 39 1.16 0.62 12.13
CA ARG A 39 2.45 -0.01 12.35
C ARG A 39 2.94 -0.66 11.06
N LEU A 40 4.19 -0.40 10.71
CA LEU A 40 4.91 -1.12 9.66
C LEU A 40 5.86 -2.10 10.35
N ASP A 41 5.47 -3.37 10.47
CA ASP A 41 6.32 -4.37 11.10
C ASP A 41 7.41 -4.83 10.12
N PHE A 42 8.67 -4.59 10.48
CA PHE A 42 9.84 -5.10 9.75
C PHE A 42 10.34 -6.42 10.39
N PRO A 43 10.93 -7.36 9.62
CA PRO A 43 11.43 -8.65 10.12
C PRO A 43 12.52 -8.59 11.20
N ALA A 44 13.08 -7.43 11.53
CA ALA A 44 14.24 -7.34 12.44
C ALA A 44 13.93 -7.75 13.90
N PHE A 45 12.65 -7.85 14.29
CA PHE A 45 12.25 -8.19 15.67
C PHE A 45 11.07 -9.17 15.78
N VAL A 46 10.76 -9.94 14.73
CA VAL A 46 9.71 -10.98 14.81
C VAL A 46 10.37 -12.35 14.63
N PRO A 47 10.40 -13.21 15.66
CA PRO A 47 10.86 -14.58 15.53
C PRO A 47 10.09 -15.27 14.40
N SER A 48 10.85 -15.77 13.43
CA SER A 48 10.39 -16.52 12.26
C SER A 48 9.44 -17.64 12.66
N GLY A 49 8.17 -17.50 12.27
CA GLY A 49 7.12 -18.50 12.44
C GLY A 49 5.79 -18.04 11.83
N ASP A 50 5.39 -16.80 12.10
CA ASP A 50 4.16 -16.15 11.59
C ASP A 50 4.43 -14.82 10.83
N ALA A 51 5.70 -14.50 10.61
CA ALA A 51 6.18 -13.26 10.00
C ALA A 51 6.05 -13.27 8.46
N ALA A 52 4.87 -13.61 7.94
CA ALA A 52 4.49 -13.27 6.58
C ALA A 52 4.46 -11.74 6.48
N PHE A 53 5.58 -11.18 6.04
CA PHE A 53 5.77 -9.85 5.46
C PHE A 53 4.45 -9.05 5.35
N ARG A 54 4.23 -8.10 6.28
CA ARG A 54 3.01 -7.25 6.33
C ARG A 54 2.98 -6.19 5.22
N LEU A 55 3.54 -6.50 4.05
CA LEU A 55 3.39 -5.71 2.84
C LEU A 55 2.13 -6.04 2.06
N LYS A 56 1.21 -6.84 2.63
CA LYS A 56 -0.02 -7.30 1.96
C LYS A 56 -0.71 -6.23 1.12
N ASP A 57 -0.99 -5.04 1.66
CA ASP A 57 -1.66 -4.01 0.85
C ASP A 57 -0.71 -3.24 -0.08
N THR A 58 0.55 -2.99 0.33
CA THR A 58 1.52 -2.28 -0.52
C THR A 58 1.96 -3.12 -1.71
N GLU A 59 2.19 -4.42 -1.51
CA GLU A 59 2.40 -5.42 -2.57
C GLU A 59 1.20 -5.52 -3.48
N ARG A 60 -0.02 -5.54 -2.93
CA ARG A 60 -1.25 -5.56 -3.73
C ARG A 60 -1.36 -4.32 -4.63
N MET A 61 -1.05 -3.14 -4.11
CA MET A 61 -1.02 -1.90 -4.92
C MET A 61 0.08 -1.92 -5.98
N PHE A 62 1.28 -2.39 -5.63
CA PHE A 62 2.39 -2.51 -6.58
C PHE A 62 2.06 -3.51 -7.69
N SER A 63 1.55 -4.69 -7.32
CA SER A 63 1.11 -5.76 -8.23
C SER A 63 -0.03 -5.33 -9.14
N ALA A 64 -0.88 -4.38 -8.70
CA ALA A 64 -1.93 -3.79 -9.52
C ALA A 64 -1.40 -2.83 -10.60
N GLY A 65 -0.09 -2.51 -10.59
CA GLY A 65 0.60 -1.73 -11.62
C GLY A 65 0.94 -0.30 -11.24
N ALA A 66 0.95 0.05 -9.95
CA ALA A 66 1.42 1.34 -9.48
C ALA A 66 2.91 1.52 -9.82
N ASP A 67 3.31 2.71 -10.24
CA ASP A 67 4.69 3.03 -10.61
C ASP A 67 5.61 3.14 -9.38
N VAL A 68 5.05 3.56 -8.24
CA VAL A 68 5.74 3.69 -6.95
C VAL A 68 4.72 3.45 -5.85
N VAL A 69 5.09 2.68 -4.82
CA VAL A 69 4.29 2.53 -3.60
C VAL A 69 5.12 2.91 -2.37
N LEU A 70 4.60 3.82 -1.56
CA LEU A 70 5.16 4.18 -0.27
C LEU A 70 4.29 3.61 0.86
N GLY A 71 4.90 2.81 1.73
CA GLY A 71 4.32 2.47 3.02
C GLY A 71 4.84 3.44 4.06
N VAL A 72 3.95 4.13 4.79
CA VAL A 72 4.31 5.11 5.83
C VAL A 72 3.62 4.80 7.16
N SER A 73 4.36 4.89 8.26
CA SER A 73 3.86 4.96 9.64
C SER A 73 4.49 6.18 10.33
N GLU A 74 4.18 6.41 11.61
CA GLU A 74 4.76 7.55 12.35
C GLU A 74 6.29 7.51 12.35
N ASP A 75 6.88 6.35 12.62
CA ASP A 75 8.33 6.21 12.82
C ASP A 75 9.09 5.72 11.57
N PHE A 76 8.40 5.38 10.49
CA PHE A 76 9.03 4.63 9.39
C PHE A 76 8.40 4.90 8.03
N THR A 77 9.24 4.89 6.99
CA THR A 77 8.82 4.97 5.59
C THR A 77 9.60 3.96 4.77
N MET A 78 8.88 3.20 3.94
CA MET A 78 9.48 2.32 2.93
C MET A 78 8.97 2.66 1.53
N LYS A 79 9.78 2.35 0.54
CA LYS A 79 9.46 2.48 -0.88
C LYS A 79 9.64 1.14 -1.58
N ILE A 80 8.65 0.79 -2.40
CA ILE A 80 8.67 -0.35 -3.33
C ILE A 80 8.41 0.19 -4.72
#